data_AF-A0A2G7SU70-F1
#
_entry.id   AF-A0A2G7SU70-F1
#
_cell.length_a   1.000
_cell.length_b   1.000
_cell.length_c   1.000
_cell.angle_alpha   90.00
_cell.angle_beta   90.00
_cell.angle_gamma   90.00
#
_symmetry.space_group_name_H-M   'P 1'
#
loop_
_entity.id
_entity.type
_entity.pdbx_description
1 polymer ?
#
loop_
_entity_poly.entity_id
_entity_poly.type
_entity_poly.pdbx_seq_one_letter_code
_entity_poly.pdbx_strand_id
1 'polypeptide(L)'
;MNPLENFDTSHWKTDDKSWMKEREKQWPEIEQMLYALEMTKKGRGIVKRYFLKGSLPHWKKLHDWDRDSTVRHLNLLLFLYLHPCQDETVLRSLRDQFMEHPQALPGDRLGGFTLLFSIGQGHASSGGTRLVSTSELEKELPLAVSQLPDAPAPYAHCKIVDIHTSGHNERLFNLMLPDLSQDTVQLPVTRDTYFSRAPRYFPWDHEELPLRAFRFALYDLWTMGQWLAFPATSSKGYNDMIFQYERPLDLWYQDVAKSAAPEGKWLEPVLIGLYRIFQFDLDNEPDESPRTRFVRRMRALLTERQFSESFQALVKLAKNDGIAVRNPWSDEPKLRSRSLPH
;
A
#
# COMPACT_ATOMS: atom_id res chain seq x y z
N MET A 1 -30.96 -7.97 2.05
CA MET A 1 -30.42 -8.50 0.77
C MET A 1 -28.95 -8.74 0.99
N ASN A 2 -28.40 -9.84 0.48
CA ASN A 2 -26.96 -10.04 0.50
C ASN A 2 -26.33 -9.18 -0.62
N PRO A 3 -25.50 -8.15 -0.32
CA PRO A 3 -25.08 -7.15 -1.31
C PRO A 3 -24.37 -7.69 -2.55
N LEU A 4 -23.76 -8.89 -2.47
CA LEU A 4 -23.07 -9.55 -3.59
C LEU A 4 -23.80 -10.83 -4.07
N GLU A 5 -25.07 -11.01 -3.73
CA GLU A 5 -25.86 -12.18 -4.15
C GLU A 5 -26.01 -12.29 -5.67
N ASN A 6 -26.11 -11.14 -6.34
CA ASN A 6 -26.17 -11.01 -7.80
C ASN A 6 -24.90 -10.36 -8.34
N PHE A 7 -23.73 -10.76 -7.82
CA PHE A 7 -22.45 -10.24 -8.27
C PHE A 7 -22.31 -10.36 -9.81
N ASP A 8 -22.10 -9.22 -10.46
CA ASP A 8 -22.02 -9.16 -11.92
C ASP A 8 -20.70 -9.76 -12.43
N THR A 9 -20.80 -10.93 -13.04
CA THR A 9 -19.66 -11.63 -13.65
C THR A 9 -19.54 -11.37 -15.14
N SER A 10 -20.36 -10.50 -15.74
CA SER A 10 -20.36 -10.22 -17.19
C SER A 10 -19.02 -9.64 -17.69
N HIS A 11 -18.25 -9.01 -16.80
CA HIS A 11 -16.91 -8.53 -17.10
C HIS A 11 -15.86 -9.66 -17.22
N TRP A 12 -16.15 -10.85 -16.70
CA TRP A 12 -15.34 -12.05 -16.90
C TRP A 12 -15.81 -12.77 -18.15
N LYS A 13 -15.16 -12.45 -19.27
CA LYS A 13 -15.46 -13.02 -20.59
C LYS A 13 -14.91 -14.44 -20.71
N THR A 14 -15.38 -15.36 -19.85
CA THR A 14 -14.83 -16.72 -19.73
C THR A 14 -14.99 -17.55 -21.00
N ASP A 15 -15.97 -17.22 -21.83
CA ASP A 15 -16.21 -17.89 -23.11
C ASP A 15 -15.31 -17.35 -24.24
N ASP A 16 -14.69 -16.19 -24.04
CA ASP A 16 -13.70 -15.63 -24.97
C ASP A 16 -12.32 -16.23 -24.67
N LYS A 17 -11.90 -17.16 -25.55
CA LYS A 17 -10.60 -17.85 -25.45
C LYS A 17 -9.41 -16.89 -25.50
N SER A 18 -9.50 -15.79 -26.25
CA SER A 18 -8.41 -14.82 -26.36
C SER A 18 -8.28 -14.02 -25.07
N TRP A 19 -9.42 -13.59 -24.52
CA TRP A 19 -9.46 -12.92 -23.22
C TRP A 19 -8.92 -13.80 -22.10
N MET A 20 -9.36 -15.06 -22.03
CA MET A 20 -8.89 -16.03 -21.05
C MET A 20 -7.38 -16.25 -21.13
N LYS A 21 -6.84 -16.42 -22.35
CA LYS A 21 -5.39 -16.62 -22.56
C LYS A 21 -4.58 -15.41 -22.07
N GLU A 22 -5.04 -14.20 -22.32
CA GLU A 22 -4.36 -12.99 -21.85
C GLU A 22 -4.42 -12.86 -20.32
N ARG A 23 -5.57 -13.17 -19.70
CA ARG A 23 -5.69 -13.20 -18.24
C ARG A 23 -4.78 -14.27 -17.63
N GLU A 24 -4.75 -15.47 -18.18
CA GLU A 24 -3.86 -16.54 -17.72
C GLU A 24 -2.38 -16.16 -17.84
N LYS A 25 -2.00 -15.36 -18.84
CA LYS A 25 -0.64 -14.83 -19.00
C LYS A 25 -0.25 -13.82 -17.91
N GLN A 26 -1.19 -13.06 -17.38
CA GLN A 26 -0.96 -12.10 -16.28
C GLN A 26 -0.84 -12.78 -14.92
N TRP A 27 -1.47 -13.94 -14.75
CA TRP A 27 -1.55 -14.62 -13.45
C TRP A 27 -0.19 -14.95 -12.80
N PRO A 28 0.85 -15.43 -13.52
CA PRO A 28 2.14 -15.76 -12.91
C PRO A 28 2.75 -14.59 -12.11
N GLU A 29 2.74 -13.38 -12.66
CA GLU A 29 3.26 -12.17 -12.00
C GLU A 29 2.45 -11.85 -10.73
N ILE A 30 1.12 -11.92 -10.81
CA ILE A 30 0.23 -11.72 -9.66
C ILE A 30 0.50 -12.78 -8.59
N GLU A 31 0.62 -14.05 -8.96
CA GLU A 31 0.84 -15.15 -8.02
C GLU A 31 2.18 -15.03 -7.30
N GLN A 32 3.23 -14.62 -8.01
CA GLN A 32 4.56 -14.34 -7.45
C GLN A 32 4.50 -13.20 -6.43
N MET A 33 3.85 -12.09 -6.78
CA MET A 33 3.65 -10.97 -5.86
C MET A 33 2.89 -11.41 -4.61
N LEU A 34 1.76 -12.12 -4.77
CA LEU A 34 0.97 -12.60 -3.64
C LEU A 34 1.78 -13.56 -2.75
N TYR A 35 2.62 -14.40 -3.32
CA TYR A 35 3.52 -15.26 -2.56
C TYR A 35 4.55 -14.44 -1.75
N ALA A 36 5.18 -13.44 -2.37
CA ALA A 36 6.14 -12.57 -1.70
C ALA A 36 5.50 -11.67 -0.62
N LEU A 37 4.18 -11.44 -0.72
CA LEU A 37 3.34 -10.84 0.32
C LEU A 37 2.83 -11.86 1.34
N GLU A 38 3.46 -13.04 1.43
CA GLU A 38 3.19 -14.11 2.39
C GLU A 38 1.77 -14.71 2.29
N MET A 39 1.07 -14.50 1.18
CA MET A 39 -0.24 -15.11 0.98
C MET A 39 -0.10 -16.62 0.85
N THR A 40 -0.84 -17.37 1.66
CA THR A 40 -0.84 -18.84 1.61
C THR A 40 -1.30 -19.40 0.26
N LYS A 41 -0.91 -20.65 -0.06
CA LYS A 41 -1.36 -21.37 -1.25
C LYS A 41 -2.90 -21.42 -1.39
N LYS A 42 -3.61 -21.61 -0.28
CA LYS A 42 -5.09 -21.59 -0.26
C LYS A 42 -5.64 -20.21 -0.62
N GLY A 43 -5.06 -19.15 -0.05
CA GLY A 43 -5.40 -17.76 -0.36
C GLY A 43 -5.17 -17.43 -1.84
N ARG A 44 -3.98 -17.72 -2.37
CA ARG A 44 -3.65 -17.52 -3.79
C ARG A 44 -4.65 -18.25 -4.70
N GLY A 45 -5.05 -19.48 -4.34
CA GLY A 45 -6.07 -20.23 -5.07
C GLY A 45 -7.47 -19.58 -5.07
N ILE A 46 -7.85 -18.89 -3.99
CA ILE A 46 -9.09 -18.09 -3.93
C ILE A 46 -8.98 -16.88 -4.86
N VAL A 47 -7.89 -16.11 -4.75
CA VAL A 47 -7.65 -14.94 -5.61
C VAL A 47 -7.63 -15.33 -7.08
N LYS A 48 -7.01 -16.47 -7.44
CA LYS A 48 -6.97 -16.98 -8.81
C LYS A 48 -8.37 -17.21 -9.39
N ARG A 49 -9.27 -17.81 -8.60
CA ARG A 49 -10.65 -18.07 -9.04
C ARG A 49 -11.44 -16.78 -9.22
N TYR A 50 -11.24 -15.80 -8.33
CA TYR A 50 -11.81 -14.48 -8.53
C TYR A 50 -11.25 -13.83 -9.81
N PHE A 51 -9.93 -13.78 -9.96
CA PHE A 51 -9.27 -13.17 -11.10
C PHE A 51 -9.67 -13.80 -12.45
N LEU A 52 -9.72 -15.12 -12.56
CA LEU A 52 -10.03 -15.81 -13.82
C LEU A 52 -11.52 -15.98 -14.09
N LYS A 53 -12.37 -16.07 -13.05
CA LYS A 53 -13.78 -16.50 -13.21
C LYS A 53 -14.82 -15.68 -12.45
N GLY A 54 -14.42 -14.60 -11.76
CA GLY A 54 -15.32 -13.80 -10.94
C GLY A 54 -15.90 -14.56 -9.73
N SER A 55 -15.31 -15.69 -9.35
CA SER A 55 -15.82 -16.50 -8.25
C SER A 55 -15.44 -15.89 -6.91
N LEU A 56 -16.44 -15.42 -6.16
CA LEU A 56 -16.28 -14.87 -4.82
C LEU A 56 -15.94 -15.97 -3.78
N PRO A 57 -15.20 -15.66 -2.72
CA PRO A 57 -14.95 -16.59 -1.63
C PRO A 57 -16.22 -16.92 -0.85
N HIS A 58 -16.27 -18.13 -0.27
CA HIS A 58 -17.30 -18.47 0.71
C HIS A 58 -16.87 -17.96 2.10
N TRP A 59 -17.01 -16.66 2.36
CA TRP A 59 -16.52 -16.02 3.59
C TRP A 59 -16.93 -16.75 4.88
N LYS A 60 -18.18 -17.22 4.98
CA LYS A 60 -18.65 -18.02 6.13
C LYS A 60 -17.78 -19.26 6.40
N LYS A 61 -17.28 -19.93 5.36
CA LYS A 61 -16.40 -21.12 5.49
C LYS A 61 -14.93 -20.76 5.77
N LEU A 62 -14.58 -19.49 5.64
CA LEU A 62 -13.22 -18.98 5.84
C LEU A 62 -13.05 -18.33 7.22
N HIS A 63 -14.13 -18.25 8.01
CA HIS A 63 -14.15 -17.64 9.33
C HIS A 63 -13.01 -18.09 10.25
N ASP A 64 -12.83 -19.41 10.41
CA ASP A 64 -11.84 -19.95 11.37
C ASP A 64 -10.39 -19.91 10.86
N TRP A 65 -10.20 -19.53 9.59
CA TRP A 65 -8.87 -19.41 9.00
C TRP A 65 -8.12 -18.16 9.49
N ASP A 66 -8.84 -17.18 10.05
CA ASP A 66 -8.31 -15.89 10.49
C ASP A 66 -7.34 -15.93 11.68
N ARG A 67 -7.25 -17.06 12.40
CA ARG A 67 -6.37 -17.18 13.59
C ARG A 67 -4.89 -17.38 13.24
N ASP A 68 -4.58 -17.91 12.07
CA ASP A 68 -3.22 -18.37 11.72
C ASP A 68 -2.56 -17.59 10.57
N SER A 69 -3.24 -16.58 10.00
CA SER A 69 -2.69 -15.80 8.88
C SER A 69 -2.93 -14.31 9.03
N THR A 70 -1.88 -13.53 8.84
CA THR A 70 -1.92 -12.06 8.70
C THR A 70 -2.36 -11.62 7.29
N VAL A 71 -2.43 -12.54 6.33
CA VAL A 71 -2.69 -12.26 4.91
C VAL A 71 -4.03 -12.86 4.48
N ARG A 72 -5.06 -12.01 4.42
CA ARG A 72 -6.44 -12.38 4.04
C ARG A 72 -6.53 -12.82 2.58
N HIS A 73 -7.50 -13.68 2.27
CA HIS A 73 -7.63 -14.38 0.99
C HIS A 73 -7.99 -13.44 -0.16
N LEU A 74 -9.07 -12.67 -0.05
CA LEU A 74 -9.50 -11.68 -1.03
C LEU A 74 -9.97 -10.45 -0.27
N ASN A 75 -9.03 -9.57 0.07
CA ASN A 75 -9.34 -8.30 0.73
C ASN A 75 -9.84 -7.26 -0.28
N LEU A 76 -10.36 -6.14 0.23
CA LEU A 76 -10.93 -5.07 -0.60
C LEU A 76 -9.96 -4.55 -1.68
N LEU A 77 -8.66 -4.41 -1.37
CA LEU A 77 -7.67 -3.94 -2.35
C LEU A 77 -7.58 -4.92 -3.53
N LEU A 78 -7.40 -6.21 -3.25
CA LEU A 78 -7.28 -7.24 -4.29
C LEU A 78 -8.59 -7.42 -5.05
N PHE A 79 -9.73 -7.28 -4.38
CA PHE A 79 -11.04 -7.31 -5.00
C PHE A 79 -11.17 -6.21 -6.06
N LEU A 80 -10.78 -4.98 -5.74
CA LEU A 80 -10.84 -3.85 -6.68
C LEU A 80 -9.74 -3.90 -7.75
N TYR A 81 -8.50 -4.21 -7.35
CA TYR A 81 -7.34 -4.24 -8.24
C TYR A 81 -7.48 -5.29 -9.35
N LEU A 82 -7.91 -6.50 -9.00
CA LEU A 82 -7.92 -7.65 -9.90
C LEU A 82 -9.20 -7.78 -10.74
N HIS A 83 -10.17 -6.88 -10.51
CA HIS A 83 -11.39 -6.79 -11.28
C HIS A 83 -11.09 -6.46 -12.76
N PRO A 84 -11.70 -7.14 -13.74
CA PRO A 84 -11.39 -6.93 -15.16
C PRO A 84 -11.94 -5.61 -15.71
N CYS A 85 -13.04 -5.08 -15.14
CA CYS A 85 -13.49 -3.73 -15.44
C CYS A 85 -12.71 -2.70 -14.64
N GLN A 86 -12.21 -1.66 -15.32
CA GLN A 86 -11.43 -0.58 -14.73
C GLN A 86 -12.26 0.70 -14.52
N ASP A 87 -13.55 0.68 -14.90
CA ASP A 87 -14.48 1.80 -14.76
C ASP A 87 -14.71 2.16 -13.29
N GLU A 88 -14.54 3.43 -12.96
CA GLU A 88 -14.58 3.90 -11.57
C GLU A 88 -15.98 3.79 -10.95
N THR A 89 -17.04 3.99 -11.74
CA THR A 89 -18.43 3.90 -11.24
C THR A 89 -18.76 2.47 -10.87
N VAL A 90 -18.37 1.52 -11.72
CA VAL A 90 -18.51 0.08 -11.45
C VAL A 90 -17.73 -0.29 -10.19
N LEU A 91 -16.44 0.08 -10.12
CA LEU A 91 -15.58 -0.27 -8.99
C LEU A 91 -16.04 0.37 -7.67
N ARG A 92 -16.59 1.59 -7.72
CA ARG A 92 -17.15 2.26 -6.53
C ARG A 92 -18.37 1.53 -6.00
N SER A 93 -19.30 1.14 -6.88
CA SER A 93 -20.45 0.34 -6.48
C SER A 93 -20.03 -1.01 -5.88
N LEU A 94 -19.04 -1.66 -6.48
CA LEU A 94 -18.48 -2.91 -5.96
C LEU A 94 -17.79 -2.73 -4.61
N ARG A 95 -17.06 -1.62 -4.40
CA ARG A 95 -16.48 -1.31 -3.09
C ARG A 95 -17.56 -1.21 -2.03
N ASP A 96 -18.62 -0.46 -2.30
CA ASP A 96 -19.72 -0.27 -1.35
C ASP A 96 -20.41 -1.62 -1.05
N GLN A 97 -20.71 -2.42 -2.06
CA GLN A 97 -21.28 -3.77 -1.89
C GLN A 97 -20.37 -4.68 -1.06
N PHE A 98 -19.04 -4.64 -1.26
CA PHE A 98 -18.08 -5.43 -0.50
C PHE A 98 -18.02 -4.99 0.97
N MET A 99 -18.01 -3.68 1.23
CA MET A 99 -18.00 -3.12 2.58
C MET A 99 -19.27 -3.48 3.36
N GLU A 100 -20.42 -3.52 2.67
CA GLU A 100 -21.71 -3.91 3.24
C GLU A 100 -21.93 -5.42 3.31
N HIS A 101 -21.04 -6.25 2.73
CA HIS A 101 -21.26 -7.69 2.64
C HIS A 101 -21.12 -8.37 4.00
N PRO A 102 -22.21 -8.81 4.64
CA PRO A 102 -22.23 -8.97 6.08
C PRO A 102 -21.58 -10.28 6.57
N GLN A 103 -21.19 -11.16 5.64
CA GLN A 103 -20.38 -12.35 5.96
C GLN A 103 -18.87 -12.11 5.76
N ALA A 104 -18.46 -11.02 5.11
CA ALA A 104 -17.04 -10.67 5.01
C ALA A 104 -16.54 -10.20 6.37
N LEU A 105 -15.33 -10.61 6.76
CA LEU A 105 -14.78 -10.18 8.05
C LEU A 105 -14.32 -8.73 7.99
N PRO A 106 -14.29 -8.01 9.12
CA PRO A 106 -13.63 -6.71 9.21
C PRO A 106 -12.22 -6.72 8.60
N GLY A 107 -11.45 -7.79 8.82
CA GLY A 107 -10.13 -7.97 8.23
C GLY A 107 -10.12 -8.06 6.70
N ASP A 108 -11.14 -8.64 6.07
CA ASP A 108 -11.26 -8.69 4.60
C ASP A 108 -11.53 -7.30 4.03
N ARG A 109 -12.36 -6.51 4.73
CA ARG A 109 -12.77 -5.16 4.31
C ARG A 109 -11.66 -4.13 4.55
N LEU A 110 -11.08 -4.14 5.74
CA LEU A 110 -10.15 -3.11 6.22
C LEU A 110 -8.68 -3.48 5.96
N GLY A 111 -8.34 -4.77 5.88
CA GLY A 111 -6.96 -5.23 5.62
C GLY A 111 -6.40 -4.76 4.28
N GLY A 112 -7.28 -4.45 3.31
CA GLY A 112 -6.87 -3.86 2.03
C GLY A 112 -6.18 -2.50 2.18
N PHE A 113 -6.56 -1.69 3.17
CA PHE A 113 -5.92 -0.37 3.39
C PHE A 113 -4.47 -0.56 3.82
N THR A 114 -4.22 -1.47 4.76
CA THR A 114 -2.86 -1.83 5.20
C THR A 114 -2.04 -2.34 4.01
N LEU A 115 -2.63 -3.16 3.15
CA LEU A 115 -1.92 -3.66 1.97
C LEU A 115 -1.60 -2.56 0.95
N LEU A 116 -2.51 -1.60 0.74
CA LEU A 116 -2.29 -0.45 -0.15
C LEU A 116 -1.08 0.36 0.30
N PHE A 117 -1.02 0.71 1.59
CA PHE A 117 0.12 1.44 2.15
C PHE A 117 1.37 0.59 2.24
N SER A 118 1.26 -0.71 2.52
CA SER A 118 2.40 -1.61 2.47
C SER A 118 3.05 -1.60 1.09
N ILE A 119 2.28 -1.77 0.01
CA ILE A 119 2.79 -1.74 -1.36
C ILE A 119 3.28 -0.33 -1.73
N GLY A 120 2.40 0.67 -1.61
CA GLY A 120 2.62 2.02 -2.11
C GLY A 120 3.54 2.89 -1.24
N GLN A 121 3.81 2.55 0.00
CA GLN A 121 4.76 3.28 0.85
C GLN A 121 5.90 2.35 1.26
N GLY A 122 5.60 1.26 1.98
CA GLY A 122 6.62 0.39 2.56
C GLY A 122 7.53 -0.22 1.50
N HIS A 123 6.98 -1.05 0.63
CA HIS A 123 7.71 -1.71 -0.44
C HIS A 123 8.26 -0.73 -1.46
N ALA A 124 7.48 0.25 -1.92
CA ALA A 124 7.94 1.28 -2.85
C ALA A 124 9.21 2.00 -2.33
N SER A 125 9.22 2.37 -1.04
CA SER A 125 10.36 3.06 -0.41
C SER A 125 11.60 2.19 -0.23
N SER A 126 11.49 0.87 -0.35
CA SER A 126 12.59 -0.09 -0.31
C SER A 126 12.92 -0.65 -1.71
N GLY A 127 12.69 0.14 -2.77
CA GLY A 127 12.97 -0.25 -4.15
C GLY A 127 11.87 -1.05 -4.85
N GLY A 128 10.72 -1.27 -4.22
CA GLY A 128 9.55 -1.91 -4.82
C GLY A 128 9.65 -3.42 -5.02
N THR A 129 10.61 -4.07 -4.37
CA THR A 129 10.88 -5.50 -4.55
C THR A 129 10.94 -6.27 -3.24
N ARG A 130 10.79 -7.59 -3.30
CA ARG A 130 11.09 -8.52 -2.20
C ARG A 130 12.03 -9.61 -2.66
N LEU A 131 12.92 -10.02 -1.77
CA LEU A 131 13.77 -11.19 -1.95
C LEU A 131 13.05 -12.42 -1.43
N VAL A 132 13.03 -13.48 -2.22
CA VAL A 132 12.43 -14.77 -1.88
C VAL A 132 13.46 -15.87 -2.06
N SER A 133 13.61 -16.76 -1.09
CA SER A 133 14.54 -17.90 -1.19
C SER A 133 14.22 -18.77 -2.40
N THR A 134 15.21 -19.04 -3.25
CA THR A 134 15.03 -19.91 -4.43
C THR A 134 14.55 -21.31 -4.02
N SER A 135 15.07 -21.86 -2.92
CA SER A 135 14.69 -23.19 -2.42
C SER A 135 13.26 -23.27 -1.87
N GLU A 136 12.70 -22.15 -1.38
CA GLU A 136 11.29 -22.08 -0.97
C GLU A 136 10.39 -21.94 -2.19
N LEU A 137 10.82 -21.13 -3.16
CA LEU A 137 10.10 -20.91 -4.40
C LEU A 137 10.03 -22.20 -5.24
N GLU A 138 11.09 -23.00 -5.31
CA GLU A 138 11.08 -24.30 -5.97
C GLU A 138 10.00 -25.24 -5.44
N LYS A 139 9.72 -25.20 -4.14
CA LYS A 139 8.71 -26.06 -3.49
C LYS A 139 7.28 -25.58 -3.76
N GLU A 140 7.07 -24.26 -3.72
CA GLU A 140 5.73 -23.67 -3.72
C GLU A 140 5.28 -23.15 -5.09
N LEU A 141 6.20 -22.62 -5.89
CA LEU A 141 5.98 -22.00 -7.21
C LEU A 141 7.16 -22.33 -8.17
N PRO A 142 7.39 -23.60 -8.54
CA PRO A 142 8.57 -24.00 -9.31
C PRO A 142 8.72 -23.27 -10.66
N LEU A 143 7.62 -22.91 -11.31
CA LEU A 143 7.65 -22.15 -12.57
C LEU A 143 8.18 -20.72 -12.40
N ALA A 144 8.07 -20.13 -11.20
CA ALA A 144 8.55 -18.79 -10.95
C ALA A 144 10.09 -18.72 -10.90
N VAL A 145 10.77 -19.82 -10.57
CA VAL A 145 12.24 -19.88 -10.45
C VAL A 145 12.92 -19.53 -11.78
N SER A 146 12.38 -19.97 -12.91
CA SER A 146 12.92 -19.66 -14.24
C SER A 146 12.44 -18.31 -14.79
N GLN A 147 11.43 -17.70 -14.18
CA GLN A 147 10.83 -16.44 -14.62
C GLN A 147 11.41 -15.22 -13.90
N LEU A 148 11.87 -15.40 -12.67
CA LEU A 148 12.36 -14.31 -11.83
C LEU A 148 13.89 -14.17 -11.90
N PRO A 149 14.39 -12.92 -11.88
CA PRO A 149 15.82 -12.66 -11.86
C PRO A 149 16.44 -13.07 -10.51
N ASP A 150 17.70 -13.50 -10.55
CA ASP A 150 18.50 -13.76 -9.35
C ASP A 150 18.88 -12.45 -8.66
N ALA A 151 18.91 -12.46 -7.34
CA ALA A 151 19.40 -11.33 -6.58
C ALA A 151 20.94 -11.25 -6.63
N PRO A 152 21.53 -10.04 -6.51
CA PRO A 152 22.98 -9.90 -6.45
C PRO A 152 23.54 -10.50 -5.14
N ALA A 153 24.86 -10.79 -5.12
CA ALA A 153 25.55 -11.22 -3.91
C ALA A 153 25.40 -10.18 -2.78
N PRO A 154 25.26 -10.60 -1.50
CA PRO A 154 25.36 -11.98 -0.99
C PRO A 154 24.05 -12.81 -1.10
N TYR A 155 23.00 -12.26 -1.69
CA TYR A 155 21.68 -12.88 -1.75
C TYR A 155 21.44 -13.71 -3.02
N ALA A 156 22.48 -14.17 -3.71
CA ALA A 156 22.37 -14.94 -4.96
C ALA A 156 21.57 -16.25 -4.85
N HIS A 157 21.25 -16.69 -3.63
CA HIS A 157 20.35 -17.81 -3.33
C HIS A 157 18.86 -17.40 -3.31
N CYS A 158 18.55 -16.14 -3.64
CA CYS A 158 17.20 -15.58 -3.67
C CYS A 158 16.83 -15.09 -5.08
N LYS A 159 15.52 -15.04 -5.33
CA LYS A 159 14.88 -14.38 -6.46
C LYS A 159 14.34 -13.01 -6.06
N ILE A 160 14.36 -12.06 -7.00
CA ILE A 160 13.74 -10.74 -6.82
C ILE A 160 12.32 -10.79 -7.38
N VAL A 161 11.34 -10.44 -6.55
CA VAL A 161 9.93 -10.32 -6.94
C VAL A 161 9.52 -8.85 -6.87
N ASP A 162 8.93 -8.32 -7.95
CA ASP A 162 8.34 -6.98 -7.96
C ASP A 162 7.03 -6.97 -7.15
N ILE A 163 6.86 -5.96 -6.30
CA ILE A 163 5.66 -5.73 -5.50
C ILE A 163 4.98 -4.47 -5.98
N HIS A 164 3.91 -4.61 -6.78
CA HIS A 164 3.31 -3.49 -7.49
C HIS A 164 1.81 -3.68 -7.76
N THR A 165 1.09 -2.58 -7.86
CA THR A 165 -0.26 -2.50 -8.43
C THR A 165 -0.25 -1.91 -9.85
N SER A 166 0.90 -1.86 -10.51
CA SER A 166 1.02 -1.46 -11.92
C SER A 166 0.50 -0.04 -12.19
N GLY A 167 0.77 0.91 -11.30
CA GLY A 167 0.33 2.29 -11.40
C GLY A 167 -1.09 2.55 -10.89
N HIS A 168 -1.81 1.54 -10.41
CA HIS A 168 -3.22 1.71 -9.98
C HIS A 168 -3.39 2.30 -8.58
N ASN A 169 -2.31 2.60 -7.86
CA ASN A 169 -2.34 3.04 -6.46
C ASN A 169 -3.19 4.31 -6.22
N GLU A 170 -3.14 5.32 -7.09
CA GLU A 170 -3.97 6.52 -6.94
C GLU A 170 -5.46 6.20 -7.01
N ARG A 171 -5.87 5.45 -8.04
CA ARG A 171 -7.27 5.07 -8.22
C ARG A 171 -7.75 4.17 -7.08
N LEU A 172 -6.94 3.19 -6.68
CA LEU A 172 -7.27 2.29 -5.57
C LEU A 172 -7.43 3.08 -4.27
N PHE A 173 -6.55 4.03 -4.00
CA PHE A 173 -6.67 4.94 -2.87
C PHE A 173 -8.00 5.73 -2.93
N ASN A 174 -8.32 6.34 -4.07
CA ASN A 174 -9.54 7.15 -4.23
C ASN A 174 -10.84 6.33 -4.13
N LEU A 175 -10.80 5.06 -4.56
CA LEU A 175 -11.92 4.14 -4.43
C LEU A 175 -12.13 3.70 -2.98
N MET A 176 -11.05 3.39 -2.26
CA MET A 176 -11.08 2.87 -0.90
C MET A 176 -11.31 3.97 0.15
N LEU A 177 -10.76 5.17 -0.06
CA LEU A 177 -10.89 6.31 0.85
C LEU A 177 -11.42 7.55 0.10
N PRO A 178 -12.73 7.58 -0.23
CA PRO A 178 -13.33 8.68 -0.98
C PRO A 178 -13.38 9.99 -0.17
N ASP A 179 -13.48 9.90 1.15
CA ASP A 179 -13.50 11.02 2.09
C ASP A 179 -12.29 10.89 3.02
N LEU A 180 -11.37 11.86 2.94
CA LEU A 180 -10.15 11.85 3.75
C LEU A 180 -10.43 12.18 5.22
N SER A 181 -11.56 12.84 5.51
CA SER A 181 -11.96 13.16 6.89
C SER A 181 -12.56 11.96 7.61
N GLN A 182 -12.83 10.86 6.90
CA GLN A 182 -13.40 9.65 7.47
C GLN A 182 -12.35 8.84 8.24
N ASP A 183 -12.48 8.82 9.57
CA ASP A 183 -11.62 8.06 10.47
C ASP A 183 -12.18 6.68 10.84
N THR A 184 -13.51 6.56 10.93
CA THR A 184 -14.23 5.33 11.29
C THR A 184 -15.24 4.93 10.22
N VAL A 185 -15.64 3.67 10.25
CA VAL A 185 -16.68 3.13 9.39
C VAL A 185 -17.60 2.21 10.19
N GLN A 186 -18.91 2.34 9.93
CA GLN A 186 -19.91 1.41 10.45
C GLN A 186 -19.95 0.20 9.52
N LEU A 187 -19.65 -0.98 10.05
CA LEU A 187 -19.55 -2.20 9.27
C LEU A 187 -20.59 -3.21 9.72
N PRO A 188 -21.36 -3.82 8.80
CA PRO A 188 -22.32 -4.85 9.20
C PRO A 188 -21.58 -6.09 9.69
N VAL A 189 -22.02 -6.62 10.82
CA VAL A 189 -21.47 -7.80 11.47
C VAL A 189 -22.57 -8.80 11.80
N THR A 190 -22.21 -10.06 11.78
CA THR A 190 -23.01 -11.20 12.26
C THR A 190 -22.40 -11.72 13.54
N ARG A 191 -23.13 -12.59 14.25
CA ARG A 191 -22.57 -13.37 15.38
C ARG A 191 -21.19 -13.97 15.07
N ASP A 192 -20.98 -14.42 13.83
CA ASP A 192 -19.73 -15.03 13.42
C ASP A 192 -18.68 -13.92 13.19
N THR A 193 -18.98 -12.84 12.50
CA THR A 193 -17.98 -11.85 12.06
C THR A 193 -17.65 -10.70 13.03
N TYR A 194 -18.03 -10.79 14.32
CA TYR A 194 -17.70 -9.75 15.31
C TYR A 194 -16.20 -9.65 15.57
N PHE A 195 -15.69 -8.42 15.71
CA PHE A 195 -14.31 -8.20 16.12
C PHE A 195 -14.15 -8.25 17.64
N SER A 196 -15.00 -7.53 18.39
CA SER A 196 -14.75 -7.27 19.81
C SER A 196 -15.68 -7.98 20.81
N ARG A 197 -16.91 -8.41 20.43
CA ARG A 197 -17.78 -9.40 21.13
C ARG A 197 -19.20 -9.44 20.52
N ALA A 198 -19.70 -10.63 20.16
CA ALA A 198 -21.05 -10.78 19.61
C ALA A 198 -22.18 -10.66 20.67
N PRO A 199 -23.27 -9.90 20.43
CA PRO A 199 -24.52 -10.00 21.16
C PRO A 199 -25.22 -11.32 20.84
N ARG A 200 -25.88 -11.89 21.84
CA ARG A 200 -26.41 -13.27 21.77
C ARG A 200 -27.67 -13.42 20.90
N TYR A 201 -28.35 -12.32 20.53
CA TYR A 201 -29.74 -12.37 20.07
C TYR A 201 -30.04 -11.65 18.75
N PHE A 202 -29.06 -11.03 18.10
CA PHE A 202 -29.26 -10.34 16.83
C PHE A 202 -28.56 -11.05 15.67
N PRO A 203 -29.27 -11.36 14.56
CA PRO A 203 -28.66 -12.02 13.42
C PRO A 203 -27.72 -11.09 12.62
N TRP A 204 -27.92 -9.77 12.72
CA TRP A 204 -27.12 -8.72 12.07
C TRP A 204 -27.09 -7.48 12.97
N ASP A 205 -25.94 -6.80 13.01
CA ASP A 205 -25.70 -5.55 13.74
C ASP A 205 -24.64 -4.73 13.00
N HIS A 206 -24.23 -3.57 13.53
CA HIS A 206 -23.10 -2.80 13.02
C HIS A 206 -22.04 -2.58 14.12
N GLU A 207 -20.77 -2.64 13.74
CA GLU A 207 -19.64 -2.28 14.60
C GLU A 207 -18.93 -1.07 14.01
N GLU A 208 -18.68 -0.06 14.85
CA GLU A 208 -17.82 1.05 14.49
C GLU A 208 -16.36 0.60 14.57
N LEU A 209 -15.65 0.69 13.45
CA LEU A 209 -14.26 0.27 13.36
C LEU A 209 -13.39 1.39 12.78
N PRO A 210 -12.13 1.50 13.22
CA PRO A 210 -11.19 2.43 12.60
C PRO A 210 -10.97 2.02 11.14
N LEU A 211 -11.14 2.96 10.21
CA LEU A 211 -11.02 2.69 8.77
C LEU A 211 -9.59 2.32 8.39
N ARG A 212 -8.62 2.94 9.08
CA ARG A 212 -7.17 2.69 8.92
C ARG A 212 -6.60 2.19 10.24
N ALA A 213 -5.77 1.15 10.17
CA ALA A 213 -5.10 0.59 11.34
C ALA A 213 -4.06 1.54 11.97
N PHE A 214 -3.51 2.45 11.16
CA PHE A 214 -2.48 3.39 11.58
C PHE A 214 -2.72 4.78 10.96
N ARG A 215 -2.33 5.82 11.69
CA ARG A 215 -2.23 7.19 11.18
C ARG A 215 -0.78 7.50 10.83
N PHE A 216 -0.60 8.43 9.90
CA PHE A 216 0.71 8.94 9.58
C PHE A 216 1.27 9.82 10.69
N ALA A 217 2.59 9.97 10.67
CA ALA A 217 3.36 10.78 11.59
C ALA A 217 4.47 11.53 10.84
N LEU A 218 5.06 12.52 11.49
CA LEU A 218 6.16 13.29 10.89
C LEU A 218 7.37 12.40 10.52
N TYR A 219 7.58 11.29 11.23
CA TYR A 219 8.68 10.36 10.91
C TYR A 219 8.48 9.66 9.55
N ASP A 220 7.29 9.64 8.95
CA ASP A 220 7.10 9.08 7.59
C ASP A 220 7.92 9.84 6.53
N LEU A 221 8.36 11.07 6.82
CA LEU A 221 9.33 11.81 6.00
C LEU A 221 10.62 11.03 5.78
N TRP A 222 11.02 10.19 6.74
CA TRP A 222 12.14 9.28 6.59
C TRP A 222 11.91 8.29 5.45
N THR A 223 10.75 7.63 5.44
CA THR A 223 10.36 6.66 4.41
C THR A 223 10.23 7.33 3.04
N MET A 224 9.62 8.51 2.98
CA MET A 224 9.56 9.31 1.75
C MET A 224 10.96 9.71 1.26
N GLY A 225 11.85 10.10 2.18
CA GLY A 225 13.23 10.42 1.85
C GLY A 225 14.04 9.20 1.41
N GLN A 226 13.86 8.03 2.04
CA GLN A 226 14.50 6.77 1.61
C GLN A 226 14.15 6.47 0.16
N TRP A 227 12.88 6.59 -0.22
CA TRP A 227 12.45 6.41 -1.60
C TRP A 227 13.18 7.34 -2.60
N LEU A 228 13.47 8.59 -2.21
CA LEU A 228 14.26 9.51 -3.05
C LEU A 228 15.72 9.08 -3.21
N ALA A 229 16.30 8.44 -2.21
CA ALA A 229 17.69 7.98 -2.22
C ALA A 229 17.91 6.73 -3.10
N PHE A 230 16.86 5.98 -3.41
CA PHE A 230 16.96 4.85 -4.33
C PHE A 230 17.27 5.31 -5.76
N PRO A 231 18.09 4.55 -6.51
CA PRO A 231 18.32 4.82 -7.93
C PRO A 231 17.01 4.86 -8.74
N ALA A 232 16.94 5.80 -9.69
CA ALA A 232 15.83 5.92 -10.64
C ALA A 232 15.55 4.57 -11.31
N THR A 233 14.29 4.26 -11.61
CA THR A 233 13.87 3.09 -12.42
C THR A 233 14.20 1.71 -11.83
N SER A 234 14.34 1.60 -10.51
CA SER A 234 14.72 0.35 -9.84
C SER A 234 13.73 -0.82 -10.04
N SER A 235 12.42 -0.57 -10.07
CA SER A 235 11.39 -1.60 -10.33
C SER A 235 10.03 -1.01 -10.70
N LYS A 236 9.06 -1.86 -11.06
CA LYS A 236 7.65 -1.44 -11.20
C LYS A 236 7.08 -0.95 -9.87
N GLY A 237 7.38 -1.65 -8.76
CA GLY A 237 6.88 -1.30 -7.43
C GLY A 237 7.41 0.02 -6.91
N TYR A 238 8.62 0.40 -7.33
CA TYR A 238 9.20 1.70 -7.00
C TYR A 238 8.35 2.86 -7.55
N ASN A 239 7.84 2.70 -8.78
CA ASN A 239 7.00 3.69 -9.44
C ASN A 239 5.59 3.78 -8.83
N ASP A 240 5.23 2.84 -7.96
CA ASP A 240 3.94 2.81 -7.27
C ASP A 240 3.93 3.62 -5.96
N MET A 241 4.95 4.41 -5.67
CA MET A 241 4.99 5.25 -4.47
C MET A 241 3.74 6.12 -4.33
N ILE A 242 2.97 5.91 -3.26
CA ILE A 242 1.64 6.46 -3.05
C ILE A 242 1.68 7.97 -2.80
N PHE A 243 2.75 8.45 -2.16
CA PHE A 243 2.92 9.88 -1.88
C PHE A 243 3.27 10.70 -3.11
N GLN A 244 3.48 10.09 -4.28
CA GLN A 244 3.58 10.88 -5.51
C GLN A 244 2.26 11.55 -5.89
N TYR A 245 1.12 11.08 -5.36
CA TYR A 245 -0.22 11.58 -5.67
C TYR A 245 -0.71 12.60 -4.62
N GLU A 246 -1.59 13.51 -5.05
CA GLU A 246 -2.04 14.64 -4.22
C GLU A 246 -2.87 14.18 -3.00
N ARG A 247 -3.89 13.34 -3.21
CA ARG A 247 -4.80 12.93 -2.13
C ARG A 247 -4.13 12.12 -1.01
N PRO A 248 -3.20 11.19 -1.29
CA PRO A 248 -2.40 10.57 -0.24
C PRO A 248 -1.54 11.56 0.56
N LEU A 249 -0.99 12.59 -0.08
CA LEU A 249 -0.27 13.66 0.61
C LEU A 249 -1.19 14.54 1.48
N ASP A 250 -2.41 14.81 1.00
CA ASP A 250 -3.43 15.50 1.81
C ASP A 250 -3.80 14.70 3.06
N LEU A 251 -3.95 13.38 2.94
CA LEU A 251 -4.19 12.51 4.09
C LEU A 251 -3.01 12.54 5.09
N TRP A 252 -1.78 12.46 4.59
CA TRP A 252 -0.59 12.61 5.43
C TRP A 252 -0.59 13.96 6.16
N TYR A 253 -0.87 15.05 5.43
CA TYR A 253 -0.97 16.38 6.02
C TYR A 253 -2.04 16.46 7.12
N GLN A 254 -3.24 15.91 6.89
CA GLN A 254 -4.31 15.91 7.89
C GLN A 254 -3.89 15.21 9.18
N ASP A 255 -3.18 14.08 9.06
CA ASP A 255 -2.69 13.32 10.22
C ASP A 255 -1.59 14.07 10.99
N VAL A 256 -0.77 14.90 10.32
CA VAL A 256 0.44 15.49 10.92
C VAL A 256 0.43 16.99 11.14
N ALA A 257 -0.54 17.74 10.59
CA ALA A 257 -0.53 19.20 10.57
C ALA A 257 -0.36 19.84 11.96
N LYS A 258 -0.96 19.22 12.97
CA LYS A 258 -0.94 19.71 14.37
C LYS A 258 0.16 19.05 15.22
N SER A 259 0.91 18.09 14.69
CA SER A 259 1.96 17.39 15.41
C SER A 259 3.14 18.32 15.67
N ALA A 260 3.62 18.34 16.92
CA ALA A 260 4.86 19.02 17.27
C ALA A 260 6.06 18.32 16.60
N ALA A 261 7.15 19.06 16.40
CA ALA A 261 8.43 18.46 16.03
C ALA A 261 8.81 17.33 17.01
N PRO A 262 9.23 16.16 16.51
CA PRO A 262 9.62 15.07 17.40
C PRO A 262 10.98 15.36 18.04
N GLU A 263 11.19 14.76 19.22
CA GLU A 263 12.43 14.89 19.99
C GLU A 263 13.23 13.58 20.03
N GLY A 264 14.47 13.66 20.51
CA GLY A 264 15.33 12.50 20.72
C GLY A 264 15.59 11.70 19.44
N LYS A 265 15.45 10.38 19.52
CA LYS A 265 15.79 9.46 18.41
C LYS A 265 14.94 9.64 17.14
N TRP A 266 13.81 10.34 17.24
CA TRP A 266 12.89 10.55 16.12
C TRP A 266 13.13 11.86 15.36
N LEU A 267 13.92 12.78 15.92
CA LEU A 267 14.26 14.05 15.26
C LEU A 267 15.18 13.84 14.05
N GLU A 268 16.21 13.01 14.20
CA GLU A 268 17.19 12.77 13.13
C GLU A 268 16.56 12.22 11.83
N PRO A 269 15.69 11.18 11.87
CA PRO A 269 14.99 10.69 10.67
C PRO A 269 14.17 11.77 9.96
N VAL A 270 13.51 12.66 10.73
CA VAL A 270 12.71 13.77 10.18
C VAL A 270 13.60 14.79 9.49
N LEU A 271 14.70 15.20 10.11
CA LEU A 271 15.65 16.16 9.52
C LEU A 271 16.29 15.60 8.24
N ILE A 272 16.63 14.30 8.21
CA ILE A 272 17.17 13.66 7.02
C ILE A 272 16.11 13.60 5.91
N GLY A 273 14.86 13.26 6.23
CA GLY A 273 13.75 13.28 5.27
C GLY A 273 13.54 14.67 4.65
N LEU A 274 13.48 15.70 5.49
CA LEU A 274 13.38 17.10 5.05
C LEU A 274 14.57 17.52 4.19
N TYR A 275 15.80 17.19 4.60
CA TYR A 275 17.02 17.44 3.81
C TYR A 275 16.88 16.82 2.41
N ARG A 276 16.53 15.52 2.34
CA ARG A 276 16.40 14.83 1.05
C ARG A 276 15.34 15.47 0.16
N ILE A 277 14.20 15.88 0.70
CA ILE A 277 13.14 16.54 -0.07
C ILE A 277 13.60 17.90 -0.62
N PHE A 278 14.21 18.76 0.21
CA PHE A 278 14.63 20.11 -0.20
C PHE A 278 15.89 20.12 -1.06
N GLN A 279 16.80 19.17 -0.86
CA GLN A 279 18.07 19.06 -1.58
C GLN A 279 18.03 18.09 -2.77
N PHE A 280 16.86 17.50 -3.05
CA PHE A 280 16.69 16.63 -4.22
C PHE A 280 16.97 17.40 -5.51
N ASP A 281 17.84 16.83 -6.35
CA ASP A 281 18.25 17.40 -7.62
C ASP A 281 17.17 17.12 -8.68
N LEU A 282 16.30 18.11 -8.90
CA LEU A 282 15.24 18.03 -9.91
C LEU A 282 15.79 18.17 -11.33
N ASP A 283 16.93 18.83 -11.51
CA ASP A 283 17.48 19.14 -12.84
C ASP A 283 18.06 17.89 -13.51
N ASN A 284 18.45 16.90 -12.71
CA ASN A 284 18.95 15.61 -13.18
C ASN A 284 17.86 14.52 -13.27
N GLU A 285 16.58 14.88 -13.12
CA GLU A 285 15.46 13.95 -13.26
C GLU A 285 14.65 14.22 -14.53
N PRO A 286 14.00 13.20 -15.11
CA PRO A 286 12.97 13.42 -16.12
C PRO A 286 11.84 14.30 -15.55
N ASP A 287 11.43 15.31 -16.31
CA ASP A 287 10.52 16.38 -15.86
C ASP A 287 9.21 15.89 -15.22
N GLU A 288 8.75 14.69 -15.57
CA GLU A 288 7.50 14.07 -15.08
C GLU A 288 7.71 12.66 -14.51
N SER A 289 8.83 12.43 -13.82
CA SER A 289 9.02 11.21 -13.03
C SER A 289 8.11 11.20 -11.79
N PRO A 290 7.77 10.02 -11.23
CA PRO A 290 7.12 9.92 -9.92
C PRO A 290 7.77 10.79 -8.84
N ARG A 291 9.10 10.86 -8.83
CA ARG A 291 9.86 11.64 -7.86
C ARG A 291 9.76 13.14 -8.10
N THR A 292 9.80 13.62 -9.34
CA THR A 292 9.66 15.06 -9.61
C THR A 292 8.27 15.55 -9.17
N ARG A 293 7.22 14.77 -9.48
CA ARG A 293 5.85 15.03 -8.99
C ARG A 293 5.78 15.09 -7.47
N PHE A 294 6.34 14.08 -6.79
CA PHE A 294 6.39 14.05 -5.33
C PHE A 294 7.12 15.26 -4.75
N VAL A 295 8.36 15.53 -5.19
CA VAL A 295 9.19 16.58 -4.61
C VAL A 295 8.58 17.96 -4.81
N ARG A 296 8.06 18.26 -6.01
CA ARG A 296 7.36 19.53 -6.28
C ARG A 296 6.17 19.71 -5.35
N ARG A 297 5.30 18.69 -5.24
CA ARG A 297 4.12 18.72 -4.35
C ARG A 297 4.50 18.83 -2.88
N MET A 298 5.49 18.05 -2.44
CA MET A 298 5.90 18.03 -1.04
C MET A 298 6.56 19.34 -0.62
N ARG A 299 7.40 19.95 -1.47
CA ARG A 299 7.96 21.28 -1.20
C ARG A 299 6.87 22.34 -1.11
N ALA A 300 5.90 22.34 -2.02
CA ALA A 300 4.76 23.25 -1.95
C ALA A 300 3.97 23.04 -0.65
N LEU A 301 3.58 21.80 -0.35
CA LEU A 301 2.83 21.43 0.86
C LEU A 301 3.55 21.88 2.14
N LEU A 302 4.84 21.60 2.28
CA LEU A 302 5.63 21.96 3.45
C LEU A 302 5.81 23.48 3.62
N THR A 303 5.83 24.25 2.53
CA THR A 303 6.12 25.69 2.58
C THR A 303 4.87 26.58 2.56
N GLU A 304 3.77 26.12 1.97
CA GLU A 304 2.55 26.90 1.78
C GLU A 304 1.47 26.57 2.81
N ARG A 305 1.43 25.34 3.33
CA ARG A 305 0.40 24.94 4.30
C ARG A 305 0.83 25.19 5.75
N GLN A 306 -0.16 25.35 6.62
CA GLN A 306 0.07 25.57 8.04
C GLN A 306 0.38 24.26 8.77
N PHE A 307 1.49 24.25 9.50
CA PHE A 307 1.87 23.19 10.45
C PHE A 307 2.11 23.80 11.83
N SER A 308 2.36 22.97 12.84
CA SER A 308 2.83 23.43 14.15
C SER A 308 4.09 24.31 14.03
N GLU A 309 4.22 25.28 14.94
CA GLU A 309 5.35 26.22 14.92
C GLU A 309 6.71 25.52 15.02
N SER A 310 6.80 24.50 15.88
CA SER A 310 8.04 23.73 16.08
C SER A 310 8.43 22.93 14.84
N PHE A 311 7.47 22.32 14.13
CA PHE A 311 7.77 21.63 12.87
C PHE A 311 8.11 22.62 11.75
N GLN A 312 7.41 23.76 11.67
CA GLN A 312 7.73 24.82 10.70
C GLN A 312 9.15 25.37 10.86
N ALA A 313 9.68 25.41 12.08
CA ALA A 313 11.08 25.77 12.31
C ALA A 313 12.05 24.79 11.62
N LEU A 314 11.75 23.48 11.67
CA LEU A 314 12.56 22.46 10.99
C LEU A 314 12.45 22.56 9.47
N VAL A 315 11.26 22.83 8.93
CA VAL A 315 11.05 23.05 7.49
C VAL A 315 11.85 24.26 7.01
N LYS A 316 11.84 25.37 7.74
CA LYS A 316 12.65 26.56 7.43
C LYS A 316 14.14 26.25 7.45
N LEU A 317 14.59 25.47 8.43
CA LEU A 317 15.98 25.03 8.51
C LEU A 317 16.39 24.21 7.27
N ALA A 318 15.56 23.27 6.83
CA ALA A 318 15.81 22.45 5.65
C ALA A 318 15.83 23.27 4.35
N LYS A 319 14.89 24.21 4.20
CA LYS A 319 14.76 25.07 3.03
C LYS A 319 15.96 26.01 2.84
N ASN A 320 16.57 26.46 3.93
CA ASN A 320 17.67 27.42 3.93
C ASN A 320 19.05 26.75 4.10
N ASP A 321 19.18 25.49 3.69
CA ASP A 321 20.43 24.71 3.76
C ASP A 321 21.04 24.57 5.17
N GLY A 322 20.22 24.74 6.21
CA GLY A 322 20.65 24.70 7.61
C GLY A 322 20.80 23.28 8.19
N ILE A 323 20.42 22.24 7.44
CA ILE A 323 20.60 20.84 7.81
C ILE A 323 21.81 20.26 7.08
N ALA A 324 22.78 19.72 7.81
CA ALA A 324 23.93 19.04 7.21
C ALA A 324 23.87 17.53 7.45
N VAL A 325 23.76 16.75 6.37
CA VAL A 325 23.71 15.28 6.41
C VAL A 325 24.95 14.69 5.74
N ARG A 326 25.59 13.72 6.38
CA ARG A 326 26.64 12.90 5.78
C ARG A 326 26.00 11.75 5.01
N ASN A 327 26.51 11.48 3.80
CA ASN A 327 26.02 10.44 2.89
C ASN A 327 24.49 10.49 2.73
N PRO A 328 23.92 11.66 2.35
CA PRO A 328 22.48 11.84 2.37
C PRO A 328 21.73 10.89 1.45
N TRP A 329 22.36 10.37 0.40
CA TRP A 329 21.71 9.51 -0.59
C TRP A 329 22.05 8.02 -0.42
N SER A 330 22.59 7.60 0.73
CA SER A 330 22.84 6.17 1.03
C SER A 330 21.79 5.59 1.97
N ASP A 331 21.89 4.28 2.25
CA ASP A 331 21.05 3.59 3.23
C ASP A 331 21.37 3.97 4.69
N GLU A 332 22.56 4.50 4.93
CA GLU A 332 23.06 4.92 6.25
C GLU A 332 23.40 6.43 6.31
N PRO A 333 22.42 7.31 6.08
CA PRO A 333 22.62 8.75 6.24
C PRO A 333 22.80 9.08 7.73
N LYS A 334 23.59 10.13 8.03
CA LYS A 334 23.80 10.60 9.41
C LYS A 334 23.77 12.10 9.51
N LEU A 335 23.05 12.63 10.49
CA LEU A 335 23.08 14.06 10.79
C LEU A 335 24.47 14.46 11.28
N ARG A 336 25.01 15.59 10.79
CA ARG A 336 26.24 16.16 11.37
C ARG A 336 25.88 16.83 12.70
N SER A 337 26.70 16.59 13.72
CA SER A 337 26.50 17.04 15.11
C SER A 337 26.20 18.55 15.30
N ARG A 338 26.56 19.40 14.34
CA ARG A 338 26.29 20.86 14.38
C ARG A 338 24.89 21.29 13.94
N SER A 339 24.03 20.36 13.51
CA SER A 339 22.75 20.69 12.85
C SER A 339 21.53 20.66 13.79
N LEU A 340 21.72 20.45 15.10
CA LEU A 340 20.63 20.44 16.07
C LEU A 340 20.40 21.87 16.58
N PRO A 341 19.22 22.48 16.37
CA PRO A 341 18.86 23.71 17.08
C PRO A 341 18.77 23.40 18.58
N HIS A 342 19.47 24.21 19.39
CA HIS A 342 19.38 24.17 20.85
C HIS A 342 18.07 24.76 21.35
#